data_AF-A0A838H7P3-F1
#
_entry.id   AF-A0A838H7P3-F1
#
_cell.length_a   1.000
_cell.length_b   1.000
_cell.length_c   1.000
_cell.angle_alpha   90.00
_cell.angle_beta   90.00
_cell.angle_gamma   90.00
#
_symmetry.space_group_name_H-M   'P 1'
#
loop_
_entity.id
_entity.type
_entity.pdbx_description
1 polymer ?
#
loop_
_entity_poly.entity_id
_entity_poly.type
_entity_poly.pdbx_seq_one_letter_code
_entity_poly.pdbx_strand_id
1 'polypeptide(L)'
;MRRFLGPVLLAGALAAVLTAATLAAPPERTPLELPPSIDLPAGAACPFDVTVDFLANRGKNLTFFGRTGEPIRSIGTGTLKIRVTNTTDADHPSATLNISGPIHTWYHADGSSTAVYGGRSISLYPSGTFVLTAGRAIVQLDANGDFVSVTNIGFSADVCAMIAG
;
A
#
# COMPACT_ATOMS: atom_id res chain seq x y z
N MET A 1 -9.68 -79.77 -23.73
CA MET A 1 -10.15 -78.41 -24.05
C MET A 1 -9.94 -77.51 -22.84
N ARG A 2 -9.05 -76.52 -22.98
CA ARG A 2 -8.55 -75.61 -21.93
C ARG A 2 -9.65 -74.63 -21.51
N ARG A 3 -10.00 -74.59 -20.22
CA ARG A 3 -10.81 -73.52 -19.63
C ARG A 3 -9.86 -72.39 -19.23
N PHE A 4 -9.96 -71.26 -19.93
CA PHE A 4 -9.22 -70.04 -19.65
C PHE A 4 -9.76 -69.39 -18.37
N LEU A 5 -8.96 -69.41 -17.30
CA LEU A 5 -9.05 -68.48 -16.18
C LEU A 5 -8.31 -67.20 -16.60
N GLY A 6 -9.06 -66.16 -17.00
CA GLY A 6 -8.53 -64.85 -17.36
C GLY A 6 -8.67 -63.87 -16.20
N PRO A 7 -7.60 -63.20 -15.74
CA PRO A 7 -7.60 -62.39 -14.53
C PRO A 7 -8.27 -61.03 -14.78
N VAL A 8 -9.44 -60.81 -14.17
CA VAL A 8 -10.10 -59.50 -14.10
C VAL A 8 -9.79 -58.88 -12.74
N LEU A 9 -8.52 -58.57 -12.49
CA LEU A 9 -8.05 -57.87 -11.31
C LEU A 9 -6.88 -56.99 -11.79
N LEU A 10 -7.11 -55.67 -11.86
CA LEU A 10 -6.15 -54.54 -11.98
C LEU A 10 -6.60 -53.51 -13.04
N ALA A 11 -7.73 -52.84 -12.83
CA ALA A 11 -8.05 -51.62 -13.60
C ALA A 11 -8.75 -50.52 -12.77
N GLY A 12 -8.76 -50.63 -11.43
CA GLY A 12 -9.57 -49.76 -10.57
C GLY A 12 -8.79 -48.84 -9.62
N ALA A 13 -7.46 -48.79 -9.65
CA ALA A 13 -6.67 -48.21 -8.56
C ALA A 13 -5.97 -46.87 -8.85
N LEU A 14 -6.28 -46.16 -9.94
CA LEU A 14 -5.48 -45.00 -10.36
C LEU A 14 -6.29 -43.72 -10.68
N ALA A 15 -7.31 -43.39 -9.87
CA ALA A 15 -8.07 -42.14 -10.07
C ALA A 15 -8.40 -41.39 -8.76
N ALA A 16 -7.64 -41.60 -7.69
CA ALA A 16 -7.70 -40.76 -6.49
C ALA A 16 -6.53 -39.76 -6.50
N VAL A 17 -6.49 -38.89 -7.53
CA VAL A 17 -5.69 -37.67 -7.43
C VAL A 17 -6.41 -36.80 -6.41
N LEU A 18 -5.98 -36.90 -5.16
CA LEU A 18 -6.37 -36.01 -4.07
C LEU A 18 -6.14 -34.58 -4.52
N THR A 19 -7.20 -33.90 -4.97
CA THR A 19 -7.24 -32.45 -5.06
C THR A 19 -7.24 -31.93 -3.63
N ALA A 20 -6.07 -31.89 -2.99
CA ALA A 20 -5.89 -31.12 -1.77
C ALA A 20 -6.21 -29.68 -2.14
N ALA A 21 -7.40 -29.21 -1.79
CA ALA A 21 -7.76 -27.82 -1.90
C ALA A 21 -6.69 -27.04 -1.13
N THR A 22 -5.84 -26.31 -1.84
CA THR A 22 -4.86 -25.42 -1.24
C THR A 22 -5.63 -24.31 -0.54
N LEU A 23 -5.90 -24.49 0.75
CA LEU A 23 -6.49 -23.47 1.60
C LEU A 23 -5.50 -22.31 1.70
N ALA A 24 -5.69 -21.28 0.88
CA ALA A 24 -4.96 -20.03 1.03
C ALA A 24 -5.35 -19.40 2.37
N ALA A 25 -4.35 -19.12 3.22
CA ALA A 25 -4.59 -18.43 4.48
C ALA A 25 -5.23 -17.05 4.20
N PRO A 26 -6.24 -16.64 4.97
CA PRO A 26 -6.79 -15.30 4.84
C PRO A 26 -5.73 -14.25 5.21
N PRO A 27 -5.79 -13.03 4.66
CA PRO A 27 -4.87 -11.98 5.03
C PRO A 27 -5.06 -11.58 6.49
N GLU A 28 -3.96 -11.22 7.14
CA GLU A 28 -4.01 -10.55 8.43
C GLU A 28 -4.58 -9.14 8.25
N ARG A 29 -5.45 -8.72 9.18
CA ARG A 29 -6.10 -7.41 9.15
C ARG A 29 -5.65 -6.60 10.36
N THR A 30 -4.94 -5.52 10.12
CA THR A 30 -4.47 -4.62 11.17
C THR A 30 -5.04 -3.21 10.94
N PRO A 31 -5.56 -2.54 11.99
CA PRO A 31 -5.89 -1.12 11.89
C PRO A 31 -4.68 -0.29 11.48
N LEU A 32 -4.89 0.75 10.69
CA LEU A 32 -3.85 1.74 10.42
C LEU A 32 -3.76 2.69 11.61
N GLU A 33 -2.79 2.49 12.47
CA GLU A 33 -2.55 3.38 13.61
C GLU A 33 -1.72 4.58 13.16
N LEU A 34 -2.26 5.78 13.38
CA LEU A 34 -1.59 7.05 13.09
C LEU A 34 -1.73 7.95 14.32
N PRO A 35 -0.73 8.79 14.62
CA PRO A 35 -0.87 9.83 15.63
C PRO A 35 -2.00 10.81 15.24
N PRO A 36 -2.50 11.64 16.18
CA PRO A 36 -3.51 12.65 15.87
C PRO A 36 -3.01 13.71 14.87
N SER A 37 -1.73 14.05 14.94
CA SER A 37 -1.06 14.98 14.05
C SER A 37 0.41 14.61 13.85
N ILE A 38 1.03 15.16 12.80
CA ILE A 38 2.46 15.12 12.53
C ILE A 38 2.93 16.54 12.22
N ASP A 39 4.00 16.98 12.87
CA ASP A 39 4.67 18.23 12.57
C ASP A 39 5.89 17.98 11.69
N LEU A 40 5.98 18.73 10.60
CA LEU A 40 7.04 18.68 9.60
C LEU A 40 7.74 20.05 9.61
N PRO A 41 8.98 20.14 10.10
CA PRO A 41 9.69 21.42 10.09
C PRO A 41 9.98 21.87 8.66
N ALA A 42 10.24 23.16 8.49
CA ALA A 42 10.69 23.74 7.24
C ALA A 42 11.85 22.94 6.62
N GLY A 43 11.74 22.65 5.33
CA GLY A 43 12.68 21.82 4.56
C GLY A 43 12.39 20.32 4.61
N ALA A 44 11.54 19.82 5.51
CA ALA A 44 11.17 18.40 5.53
C ALA A 44 10.17 18.04 4.41
N ALA A 45 9.19 18.91 4.17
CA ALA A 45 8.17 18.72 3.12
C ALA A 45 7.83 20.01 2.36
N CYS A 46 7.88 21.16 3.02
CA CYS A 46 7.66 22.47 2.42
C CYS A 46 8.76 23.43 2.91
N PRO A 47 8.97 24.60 2.27
CA PRO A 47 9.95 25.58 2.75
C PRO A 47 9.56 26.28 4.07
N PHE A 48 8.41 25.93 4.66
CA PHE A 48 7.86 26.43 5.92
C PHE A 48 7.38 25.25 6.78
N ASP A 49 7.10 25.53 8.05
CA ASP A 49 6.60 24.52 8.98
C ASP A 49 5.17 24.10 8.60
N VAL A 50 4.94 22.79 8.63
CA VAL A 50 3.67 22.19 8.25
C VAL A 50 3.18 21.24 9.34
N THR A 51 1.93 21.42 9.75
CA THR A 51 1.23 20.42 10.57
C THR A 51 0.23 19.65 9.71
N VAL A 52 0.24 18.33 9.85
CA VAL A 52 -0.73 17.42 9.22
C VAL A 52 -1.61 16.82 10.30
N ASP A 53 -2.88 17.24 10.37
CA ASP A 53 -3.87 16.69 11.29
C ASP A 53 -4.66 15.55 10.65
N PHE A 54 -4.82 14.43 11.35
CA PHE A 54 -5.64 13.30 10.90
C PHE A 54 -7.08 13.44 11.38
N LEU A 55 -7.90 14.14 10.59
CA LEU A 55 -9.30 14.43 10.91
C LEU A 55 -10.20 13.19 10.96
N ALA A 56 -9.89 12.17 10.15
CA ALA A 56 -10.58 10.90 10.19
C ALA A 56 -9.64 9.78 9.74
N ASN A 57 -9.52 8.74 10.57
CA ASN A 57 -8.76 7.55 10.25
C ASN A 57 -9.61 6.30 10.53
N ARG A 58 -10.03 5.63 9.45
CA ARG A 58 -10.63 4.29 9.45
C ARG A 58 -9.85 3.39 8.51
N GLY A 59 -8.54 3.62 8.41
CA GLY A 59 -7.62 2.86 7.61
C GLY A 59 -7.36 1.47 8.19
N LYS A 60 -7.05 0.53 7.33
CA LYS A 60 -6.60 -0.81 7.69
C LYS A 60 -5.66 -1.35 6.63
N ASN A 61 -4.75 -2.21 7.07
CA ASN A 61 -3.88 -2.98 6.21
C ASN A 61 -4.38 -4.43 6.14
N LEU A 62 -4.33 -4.99 4.94
CA LEU A 62 -4.50 -6.41 4.68
C LEU A 62 -3.15 -6.97 4.26
N THR A 63 -2.52 -7.80 5.08
CA THR A 63 -1.20 -8.39 4.78
C THR A 63 -1.36 -9.85 4.38
N PHE A 64 -0.81 -10.18 3.23
CA PHE A 64 -0.78 -11.53 2.67
C PHE A 64 0.63 -12.08 2.83
N PHE A 65 0.71 -13.32 3.31
CA PHE A 65 1.97 -13.99 3.60
C PHE A 65 2.23 -15.15 2.64
N GLY A 66 3.51 -15.36 2.33
CA GLY A 66 3.99 -16.50 1.57
C GLY A 66 4.03 -17.77 2.43
N ARG A 67 4.53 -18.86 1.83
CA ARG A 67 4.55 -20.18 2.47
C ARG A 67 5.47 -20.25 3.68
N THR A 68 6.48 -19.39 3.73
CA THR A 68 7.46 -19.33 4.82
C THR A 68 7.13 -18.24 5.85
N GLY A 69 5.95 -17.60 5.76
CA GLY A 69 5.46 -16.61 6.71
C GLY A 69 5.94 -15.17 6.46
N GLU A 70 6.69 -14.94 5.38
CA GLU A 70 7.13 -13.63 4.91
C GLU A 70 5.98 -12.84 4.25
N PRO A 71 5.88 -11.52 4.43
CA PRO A 71 4.88 -10.72 3.73
C PRO A 71 5.21 -10.66 2.23
N ILE A 72 4.24 -10.96 1.38
CA ILE A 72 4.39 -10.90 -0.09
C ILE A 72 3.57 -9.77 -0.72
N ARG A 73 2.51 -9.35 -0.03
CA ARG A 73 1.66 -8.24 -0.46
C ARG A 73 0.98 -7.60 0.73
N SER A 74 0.84 -6.28 0.70
CA SER A 74 -0.08 -5.57 1.60
C SER A 74 -1.04 -4.67 0.82
N ILE A 75 -2.22 -4.45 1.38
CA ILE A 75 -3.22 -3.54 0.85
C ILE A 75 -3.68 -2.62 1.98
N GLY A 76 -3.32 -1.34 1.88
CA GLY A 76 -3.86 -0.29 2.74
C GLY A 76 -5.13 0.28 2.11
N THR A 77 -6.20 0.37 2.89
CA THR A 77 -7.49 0.91 2.42
C THR A 77 -8.31 1.44 3.60
N GLY A 78 -9.38 2.19 3.30
CA GLY A 78 -10.27 2.77 4.29
C GLY A 78 -10.41 4.28 4.12
N THR A 79 -10.97 4.95 5.11
CA THR A 79 -11.11 6.41 5.08
C THR A 79 -9.91 7.07 5.74
N LEU A 80 -9.29 7.99 5.02
CA LEU A 80 -8.27 8.89 5.56
C LEU A 80 -8.54 10.32 5.08
N LYS A 81 -8.80 11.22 6.02
CA LYS A 81 -8.96 12.65 5.77
C LYS A 81 -7.97 13.41 6.63
N ILE A 82 -7.29 14.36 6.01
CA ILE A 82 -6.27 15.17 6.69
C ILE A 82 -6.55 16.66 6.50
N ARG A 83 -6.01 17.47 7.40
CA ARG A 83 -5.78 18.89 7.18
C ARG A 83 -4.29 19.14 7.15
N VAL A 84 -3.82 19.84 6.14
CA VAL A 84 -2.44 20.31 6.05
C VAL A 84 -2.45 21.81 6.27
N THR A 85 -1.64 22.30 7.19
CA THR A 85 -1.62 23.70 7.61
C THR A 85 -0.20 24.23 7.57
N ASN A 86 0.01 25.39 6.95
CA ASN A 86 1.24 26.16 7.12
C ASN A 86 1.16 26.86 8.47
N THR A 87 2.04 26.51 9.40
CA THR A 87 2.03 27.05 10.77
C THR A 87 2.99 28.21 10.97
N THR A 88 3.81 28.51 9.95
CA THR A 88 4.70 29.68 9.95
C THR A 88 3.96 30.97 9.62
N ASP A 89 2.96 30.91 8.76
CA ASP A 89 2.15 32.08 8.37
C ASP A 89 1.11 32.44 9.44
N ALA A 90 0.93 33.74 9.69
CA ALA A 90 0.00 34.26 10.69
C ALA A 90 -1.48 33.97 10.35
N ASP A 91 -1.81 33.86 9.06
CA ASP A 91 -3.17 33.54 8.61
C ASP A 91 -3.45 32.03 8.61
N HIS A 92 -2.43 31.21 8.92
CA HIS A 92 -2.50 29.74 8.98
C HIS A 92 -3.24 29.10 7.79
N PRO A 93 -2.83 29.39 6.54
CA PRO A 93 -3.48 28.82 5.36
C PRO A 93 -3.44 27.29 5.43
N SER A 94 -4.58 26.67 5.12
CA SER A 94 -4.74 25.22 5.25
C SER A 94 -5.60 24.62 4.16
N ALA A 95 -5.35 23.34 3.87
CA ALA A 95 -6.09 22.54 2.92
C ALA A 95 -6.61 21.26 3.59
N THR A 96 -7.93 21.03 3.50
CA THR A 96 -8.53 19.76 3.94
C THR A 96 -8.60 18.79 2.77
N LEU A 97 -7.92 17.65 2.90
CA LEU A 97 -7.73 16.68 1.82
C LEU A 97 -8.34 15.33 2.20
N ASN A 98 -9.09 14.75 1.26
CA ASN A 98 -9.45 13.34 1.31
C ASN A 98 -8.36 12.53 0.57
N ILE A 99 -7.68 11.65 1.30
CA ILE A 99 -6.58 10.81 0.83
C ILE A 99 -6.89 9.32 1.04
N SER A 100 -8.16 8.94 0.90
CA SER A 100 -8.66 7.57 1.10
C SER A 100 -8.30 6.59 -0.04
N GLY A 101 -7.38 6.96 -0.91
CA GLY A 101 -6.90 6.12 -2.00
C GLY A 101 -6.20 4.86 -1.49
N PRO A 102 -6.47 3.66 -2.05
CA PRO A 102 -5.80 2.46 -1.62
C PRO A 102 -4.31 2.48 -1.98
N ILE A 103 -3.51 1.80 -1.17
CA ILE A 103 -2.12 1.45 -1.49
C ILE A 103 -2.01 -0.06 -1.63
N HIS A 104 -1.36 -0.51 -2.70
CA HIS A 104 -0.96 -1.90 -2.88
C HIS A 104 0.56 -1.99 -2.86
N THR A 105 1.11 -2.74 -1.92
CA THR A 105 2.55 -2.97 -1.86
C THR A 105 2.85 -4.42 -2.18
N TRP A 106 3.78 -4.65 -3.09
CA TRP A 106 4.37 -5.95 -3.37
C TRP A 106 5.79 -5.96 -2.80
N TYR A 107 6.09 -6.98 -2.00
CA TYR A 107 7.41 -7.18 -1.42
C TYR A 107 8.15 -8.22 -2.26
N HIS A 108 9.39 -7.89 -2.62
CA HIS A 108 10.22 -8.72 -3.50
C HIS A 108 11.25 -9.51 -2.70
N ALA A 109 11.71 -10.62 -3.26
CA ALA A 109 12.63 -11.54 -2.57
C ALA A 109 14.02 -10.93 -2.28
N ASP A 110 14.41 -9.89 -3.03
CA ASP A 110 15.64 -9.12 -2.81
C ASP A 110 15.50 -8.05 -1.71
N GLY A 111 14.34 -7.97 -1.05
CA GLY A 111 14.02 -6.98 -0.03
C GLY A 111 13.44 -5.68 -0.58
N SER A 112 13.51 -5.45 -1.89
CA SER A 112 12.90 -4.28 -2.53
C SER A 112 11.38 -4.36 -2.47
N SER A 113 10.70 -3.25 -2.76
CA SER A 113 9.24 -3.24 -2.85
C SER A 113 8.71 -2.32 -3.93
N THR A 114 7.49 -2.61 -4.38
CA THR A 114 6.74 -1.73 -5.26
C THR A 114 5.44 -1.36 -4.60
N ALA A 115 5.25 -0.06 -4.33
CA ALA A 115 4.01 0.50 -3.82
C ALA A 115 3.24 1.18 -4.94
N VAL A 116 1.96 0.86 -5.07
CA VAL A 116 1.04 1.49 -6.02
C VAL A 116 -0.07 2.16 -5.24
N TYR A 117 -0.06 3.49 -5.26
CA TYR A 117 -1.14 4.30 -4.72
C TYR A 117 -2.18 4.50 -5.82
N GLY A 118 -3.46 4.31 -5.47
CA GLY A 118 -4.58 4.50 -6.37
C GLY A 118 -5.55 5.55 -5.82
N GLY A 119 -6.28 6.22 -6.71
CA GLY A 119 -7.22 7.26 -6.31
C GLY A 119 -6.49 8.49 -5.74
N ARG A 120 -7.07 9.10 -4.69
CA ARG A 120 -6.48 10.28 -4.05
C ARG A 120 -5.52 9.86 -2.93
N SER A 121 -4.26 10.25 -3.03
CA SER A 121 -3.23 9.92 -2.04
C SER A 121 -2.25 11.08 -1.89
N ILE A 122 -1.59 11.17 -0.74
CA ILE A 122 -0.50 12.11 -0.51
C ILE A 122 0.81 11.35 -0.41
N SER A 123 1.91 11.94 -0.87
CA SER A 123 3.23 11.34 -0.80
C SER A 123 4.28 12.41 -0.60
N LEU A 124 5.30 12.10 0.21
CA LEU A 124 6.52 12.87 0.34
C LEU A 124 7.61 12.14 -0.45
N TYR A 125 7.92 12.63 -1.65
CA TYR A 125 8.98 12.10 -2.49
C TYR A 125 10.34 12.69 -2.08
N PRO A 126 11.45 12.13 -2.60
CA PRO A 126 12.78 12.69 -2.36
C PRO A 126 12.87 14.19 -2.65
N SER A 127 13.87 14.83 -2.04
CA SER A 127 14.08 16.28 -2.14
C SER A 127 12.94 17.12 -1.56
N GLY A 128 12.13 16.56 -0.65
CA GLY A 128 11.06 17.29 0.03
C GLY A 128 9.85 17.57 -0.85
N THR A 129 9.60 16.75 -1.88
CA THR A 129 8.49 17.02 -2.82
C THR A 129 7.18 16.48 -2.25
N PHE A 130 6.31 17.36 -1.74
CA PHE A 130 5.04 16.98 -1.11
C PHE A 130 3.86 17.08 -2.08
N VAL A 131 3.33 15.91 -2.50
CA VAL A 131 2.42 15.83 -3.64
C VAL A 131 1.10 15.18 -3.27
N LEU A 132 0.01 15.81 -3.69
CA LEU A 132 -1.31 15.19 -3.78
C LEU A 132 -1.46 14.58 -5.17
N THR A 133 -1.72 13.29 -5.24
CA THR A 133 -2.05 12.58 -6.48
C THR A 133 -3.54 12.26 -6.52
N ALA A 134 -4.12 12.27 -7.72
CA ALA A 134 -5.45 11.71 -7.99
C ALA A 134 -5.36 10.88 -9.29
N GLY A 135 -5.26 9.56 -9.14
CA GLY A 135 -4.97 8.66 -10.25
C GLY A 135 -4.20 7.44 -9.77
N ARG A 136 -3.00 7.24 -10.32
CA ARG A 136 -2.12 6.15 -9.92
C ARG A 136 -0.69 6.66 -9.74
N ALA A 137 -0.08 6.40 -8.60
CA ALA A 137 1.35 6.60 -8.38
C ALA A 137 2.03 5.24 -8.19
N ILE A 138 3.12 4.99 -8.91
CA ILE A 138 3.95 3.79 -8.79
C ILE A 138 5.27 4.23 -8.17
N VAL A 139 5.57 3.67 -7.00
CA VAL A 139 6.79 3.94 -6.24
C VAL A 139 7.57 2.64 -6.14
N GLN A 140 8.84 2.68 -6.54
CA GLN A 140 9.77 1.58 -6.31
C GLN A 140 10.73 1.99 -5.20
N LEU A 141 10.88 1.10 -4.22
CA LEU A 141 11.80 1.24 -3.10
C LEU A 141 12.83 0.12 -3.17
N ASP A 142 14.08 0.41 -2.85
CA ASP A 142 15.11 -0.62 -2.70
C ASP A 142 14.97 -1.39 -1.38
N ALA A 143 15.92 -2.27 -1.09
CA ALA A 143 15.93 -3.08 0.13
C ALA A 143 16.11 -2.26 1.43
N ASN A 144 16.61 -1.03 1.36
CA ASN A 144 16.74 -0.12 2.50
C ASN A 144 15.49 0.74 2.69
N GLY A 145 14.54 0.69 1.73
CA GLY A 145 13.37 1.55 1.70
C GLY A 145 13.63 2.90 1.02
N ASP A 146 14.77 3.07 0.34
CA ASP A 146 15.09 4.28 -0.40
C ASP A 146 14.36 4.30 -1.75
N PHE A 147 13.93 5.49 -2.18
CA PHE A 147 13.24 5.66 -3.46
C PHE A 147 14.18 5.36 -4.64
N VAL A 148 13.79 4.40 -5.48
CA VAL A 148 14.45 4.10 -6.75
C VAL A 148 13.79 4.85 -7.90
N SER A 149 12.44 4.82 -7.94
CA SER A 149 11.68 5.54 -8.96
C SER A 149 10.28 5.89 -8.47
N VAL A 150 9.74 6.98 -9.02
CA VAL A 150 8.38 7.45 -8.80
C VAL A 150 7.77 7.79 -10.14
N THR A 151 6.59 7.24 -10.44
CA THR A 151 5.83 7.55 -11.65
C THR A 151 4.40 7.90 -11.28
N ASN A 152 3.98 9.12 -11.60
CA ASN A 152 2.61 9.57 -11.43
C ASN A 152 1.85 9.51 -12.75
N ILE A 153 0.65 8.95 -12.71
CA ILE A 153 -0.25 8.80 -13.85
C ILE A 153 -1.59 9.41 -13.45
N GLY A 154 -1.99 10.47 -14.15
CA GLY A 154 -3.19 11.24 -13.85
C GLY A 154 -2.85 12.61 -13.26
N PHE A 155 -3.65 13.06 -12.29
CA PHE A 155 -3.47 14.37 -11.66
C PHE A 155 -2.42 14.32 -10.56
N SER A 156 -1.58 15.36 -10.53
CA SER A 156 -0.65 15.64 -9.45
C SER A 156 -0.67 17.14 -9.15
N ALA A 157 -0.60 17.49 -7.87
CA ALA A 157 -0.48 18.87 -7.44
C ALA A 157 0.44 18.99 -6.22
N ASP A 158 1.16 20.10 -6.17
CA ASP A 158 2.02 20.48 -5.07
C ASP A 158 1.17 20.91 -3.88
N VAL A 159 1.32 20.21 -2.75
CA VAL A 159 0.59 20.50 -1.51
C VAL A 159 1.09 21.78 -0.87
N CYS A 160 2.39 22.07 -0.97
CA CYS A 160 2.96 23.30 -0.41
C CYS A 160 2.37 24.53 -1.10
N ALA A 161 2.21 24.49 -2.42
CA ALA A 161 1.57 25.56 -3.18
C ALA A 161 0.09 25.77 -2.79
N MET A 162 -0.62 24.74 -2.32
CA MET A 162 -2.03 24.88 -1.89
C MET A 162 -2.19 25.65 -0.58
N ILE A 163 -1.13 25.70 0.22
CA ILE A 163 -1.12 26.30 1.57
C ILE A 163 -0.03 27.36 1.70
N ALA A 164 0.53 27.81 0.58
CA ALA A 164 1.40 28.98 0.56
C ALA A 164 0.53 30.23 0.70
N GLY A 165 0.95 31.16 1.57
CA GLY A 165 0.41 32.51 1.70
C GLY A 165 1.08 33.47 0.74
#